data_AF-S9ZRQ5-F1
#
_entry.id   AF-S9ZRQ5-F1
#
_cell.length_a   1.000
_cell.length_b   1.000
_cell.length_c   1.000
_cell.angle_alpha   90.00
_cell.angle_beta   90.00
_cell.angle_gamma   90.00
#
_symmetry.space_group_name_H-M   'P 1'
#
loop_
_entity.id
_entity.type
_entity.pdbx_description
1 polymer ?
#
loop_
_entity_poly.entity_id
_entity_poly.type
_entity_poly.pdbx_seq_one_letter_code
_entity_poly.pdbx_strand_id
1 'polypeptide(L)'
;MDHYLIVLFHLLCAVLFVGAVAMEVLILEPVRKFIGDETFQRVEFYLFRRIRRTYPLAVIPLYITGFYMYFGYVDNLGGFESFIDTRFGQLLTLKMSLALGLLTIFASSPFVFMRQRTRSMGGHIKHFFVVTGGPEDFRVDRFETVHYLAMGLGVGIVIVAKLMFVL
;
A
#
# COMPACT_ATOMS: atom_id res chain seq x y z
N MET A 1 -18.43 -11.57 -14.77
CA MET A 1 -17.46 -12.37 -13.99
C MET A 1 -18.09 -12.64 -12.64
N ASP A 2 -17.94 -13.85 -12.11
CA ASP A 2 -18.51 -14.18 -10.80
C ASP A 2 -17.90 -13.27 -9.73
N HIS A 3 -18.76 -12.65 -8.92
CA HIS A 3 -18.35 -11.75 -7.83
C HIS A 3 -17.26 -12.38 -6.94
N TYR A 4 -17.38 -13.69 -6.68
CA TYR A 4 -16.38 -14.47 -5.95
C TYR A 4 -14.99 -14.46 -6.57
N LEU A 5 -14.87 -14.49 -7.90
CA LEU A 5 -13.57 -14.44 -8.59
C LEU A 5 -12.92 -13.06 -8.42
N ILE A 6 -13.71 -11.99 -8.47
CA ILE A 6 -13.22 -10.63 -8.25
C ILE A 6 -12.70 -10.47 -6.82
N VAL A 7 -13.47 -10.96 -5.84
CA VAL A 7 -13.07 -10.95 -4.42
C VAL A 7 -11.80 -11.77 -4.21
N LEU A 8 -11.73 -12.99 -4.76
CA LEU A 8 -10.54 -13.84 -4.65
C LEU A 8 -9.30 -13.14 -5.21
N PHE A 9 -9.41 -12.58 -6.42
CA PHE A 9 -8.31 -11.87 -7.06
C PHE A 9 -7.90 -10.62 -6.28
N HIS A 10 -8.87 -9.85 -5.75
CA HIS A 10 -8.61 -8.71 -4.88
C HIS A 10 -7.83 -9.13 -3.62
N LEU A 11 -8.24 -10.23 -2.97
CA LEU A 11 -7.56 -10.75 -1.78
C LEU A 11 -6.14 -11.24 -2.08
N LEU A 12 -5.92 -11.91 -3.23
CA LEU A 12 -4.57 -12.30 -3.64
C LEU A 12 -3.66 -11.07 -3.81
N CYS A 13 -4.15 -10.01 -4.46
CA CYS A 13 -3.39 -8.77 -4.58
C CYS A 13 -3.14 -8.10 -3.21
N ALA A 14 -4.11 -8.15 -2.30
CA ALA A 14 -4.00 -7.60 -0.95
C ALA A 14 -2.94 -8.33 -0.13
N VAL A 15 -2.90 -9.67 -0.19
CA VAL A 15 -1.89 -10.50 0.48
C VAL A 15 -0.49 -10.19 -0.04
N LEU A 16 -0.32 -10.06 -1.37
CA LEU A 16 0.96 -9.70 -1.96
C LEU A 16 1.44 -8.31 -1.51
N PHE A 17 0.53 -7.33 -1.44
CA PHE A 17 0.90 -5.97 -1.08
C PHE A 17 1.13 -5.79 0.42
N VAL A 18 0.16 -6.11 1.26
CA VAL A 18 0.23 -5.93 2.71
C VAL A 18 1.22 -6.92 3.34
N GLY A 19 1.31 -8.14 2.79
CA GLY A 19 2.28 -9.13 3.26
C GLY A 19 3.73 -8.68 3.10
N ALA A 20 4.03 -7.87 2.10
CA ALA A 20 5.36 -7.28 1.91
C ALA A 20 5.68 -6.23 2.95
N VAL A 21 4.73 -5.33 3.22
CA VAL A 21 4.86 -4.33 4.27
C VAL A 21 5.05 -5.02 5.62
N ALA A 22 4.30 -6.09 5.87
CA ALA A 22 4.47 -6.91 7.07
C ALA A 22 5.84 -7.58 7.12
N MET A 23 6.36 -8.10 6.01
CA MET A 23 7.71 -8.68 5.96
C MET A 23 8.78 -7.63 6.25
N GLU A 24 8.68 -6.42 5.71
CA GLU A 24 9.66 -5.37 5.97
C GLU A 24 9.69 -4.95 7.45
N VAL A 25 8.53 -4.75 8.07
CA VAL A 25 8.46 -4.34 9.48
C VAL A 25 8.76 -5.49 10.44
N LEU A 26 8.18 -6.67 10.22
CA LEU A 26 8.27 -7.77 11.20
C LEU A 26 9.53 -8.60 11.05
N ILE A 27 10.12 -8.65 9.86
CA ILE A 27 11.27 -9.52 9.57
C ILE A 27 12.51 -8.70 9.25
N LEU A 28 12.45 -7.79 8.27
CA LEU A 28 13.64 -7.07 7.81
C LEU A 28 14.16 -6.09 8.86
N GLU A 29 13.31 -5.24 9.41
CA GLU A 29 13.72 -4.22 10.38
C GLU A 29 14.42 -4.81 11.62
N PRO A 30 13.93 -5.88 12.27
CA PRO A 30 14.65 -6.53 13.37
C PRO A 30 16.03 -7.09 13.00
N VAL A 31 16.29 -7.36 11.71
CA VAL A 31 17.59 -7.86 11.23
C VAL A 31 18.65 -6.75 11.24
N ARG A 32 18.26 -5.46 11.18
CA ARG A 32 19.15 -4.29 11.22
C ARG A 32 20.21 -4.36 12.31
N LYS A 33 19.82 -4.78 13.52
CA LYS A 33 20.72 -4.89 14.69
C LYS A 33 21.83 -5.93 14.53
N PHE A 34 21.67 -6.89 13.62
CA PHE A 34 22.65 -7.95 13.38
C PHE A 34 23.60 -7.66 12.21
N ILE A 35 23.14 -6.92 11.20
CA ILE A 35 23.92 -6.65 9.97
C ILE A 35 24.54 -5.24 9.94
N GLY A 36 24.15 -4.38 10.86
CA GLY A 36 24.60 -2.99 10.95
C GLY A 36 23.89 -2.05 9.97
N ASP A 37 23.91 -0.75 10.27
CA ASP A 37 23.15 0.28 9.54
C ASP A 37 23.56 0.39 8.06
N GLU A 38 24.85 0.35 7.76
CA GLU A 38 25.33 0.51 6.38
C GLU A 38 24.86 -0.64 5.47
N THR A 39 25.00 -1.88 5.95
CA THR A 39 24.52 -3.07 5.21
C THR A 39 23.01 -3.03 5.06
N PHE A 40 22.31 -2.71 6.14
CA PHE A 40 20.86 -2.61 6.16
C PHE A 40 20.34 -1.59 5.14
N GLN A 41 20.93 -0.38 5.10
CA GLN A 41 20.58 0.66 4.13
C GLN A 41 20.72 0.19 2.68
N ARG A 42 21.78 -0.56 2.36
CA ARG A 42 21.96 -1.11 1.00
C ARG A 42 20.89 -2.16 0.69
N VAL A 43 20.64 -3.09 1.62
CA VAL A 43 19.62 -4.13 1.46
C VAL A 43 18.24 -3.50 1.24
N GLU A 44 17.86 -2.56 2.10
CA GLU A 44 16.58 -1.86 2.05
C GLU A 44 16.43 -1.08 0.74
N PHE A 45 17.46 -0.36 0.29
CA PHE A 45 17.42 0.35 -1.00
C PHE A 45 17.16 -0.60 -2.18
N TYR A 46 17.91 -1.71 -2.29
CA TYR A 46 17.74 -2.63 -3.41
C TYR A 46 16.42 -3.39 -3.33
N LEU A 47 15.96 -3.73 -2.12
CA LEU A 47 14.65 -4.32 -1.90
C LEU A 47 13.55 -3.35 -2.30
N PHE A 48 13.57 -2.11 -1.81
CA PHE A 48 12.62 -1.05 -2.15
C PHE A 48 12.54 -0.85 -3.68
N ARG A 49 13.69 -0.78 -4.35
CA ARG A 49 13.74 -0.65 -5.81
C ARG A 49 13.13 -1.85 -6.53
N ARG A 50 13.30 -3.07 -6.02
CA ARG A 50 12.66 -4.28 -6.55
C ARG A 50 11.15 -4.25 -6.33
N ILE A 51 10.71 -3.92 -5.12
CA ILE A 51 9.30 -3.78 -4.74
C ILE A 51 8.62 -2.76 -5.66
N ARG A 52 9.19 -1.56 -5.82
CA ARG A 52 8.62 -0.50 -6.68
C ARG A 52 8.43 -0.91 -8.14
N ARG A 53 9.29 -1.80 -8.65
CA ARG A 53 9.17 -2.32 -10.01
C ARG A 53 8.12 -3.42 -10.14
N THR A 54 7.98 -4.28 -9.14
CA THR A 54 7.10 -5.47 -9.22
C THR A 54 5.68 -5.20 -8.71
N TYR A 55 5.53 -4.38 -7.68
CA TYR A 55 4.28 -4.22 -6.94
C TYR A 55 3.16 -3.50 -7.69
N PRO A 56 3.41 -2.62 -8.69
CA PRO A 56 2.32 -2.11 -9.52
C PRO A 56 1.43 -3.22 -10.12
N LEU A 57 1.97 -4.43 -10.36
CA LEU A 57 1.21 -5.58 -10.84
C LEU A 57 0.17 -6.10 -9.83
N ALA A 58 0.39 -5.91 -8.53
CA ALA A 58 -0.57 -6.26 -7.48
C ALA A 58 -1.40 -5.05 -7.05
N VAL A 59 -0.77 -3.88 -6.91
CA VAL A 59 -1.41 -2.65 -6.43
C VAL A 59 -2.45 -2.14 -7.44
N ILE A 60 -2.13 -2.04 -8.74
CA ILE A 60 -3.08 -1.51 -9.72
C ILE A 60 -4.38 -2.35 -9.74
N PRO A 61 -4.32 -3.69 -9.88
CA PRO A 61 -5.55 -4.47 -9.87
C PRO A 61 -6.25 -4.52 -8.51
N LEU A 62 -5.52 -4.42 -7.39
CA LEU A 62 -6.09 -4.30 -6.05
C LEU A 62 -7.05 -3.10 -5.95
N TYR A 63 -6.60 -1.93 -6.40
CA TYR A 63 -7.43 -0.72 -6.34
C TYR A 63 -8.53 -0.74 -7.39
N ILE A 64 -8.28 -1.21 -8.62
CA ILE A 64 -9.33 -1.35 -9.63
C ILE A 64 -10.48 -2.22 -9.12
N THR A 65 -10.16 -3.40 -8.59
CA THR A 65 -11.18 -4.32 -8.04
C THR A 65 -11.83 -3.75 -6.78
N GLY A 66 -11.07 -3.06 -5.92
CA GLY A 66 -11.61 -2.40 -4.74
C GLY A 66 -12.63 -1.31 -5.09
N PHE A 67 -12.30 -0.43 -6.05
CA PHE A 67 -13.23 0.58 -6.55
C PHE A 67 -14.45 -0.03 -7.23
N TYR A 68 -14.25 -1.04 -8.08
CA TYR A 68 -15.34 -1.75 -8.75
C TYR A 68 -16.34 -2.30 -7.74
N MET A 69 -15.88 -3.00 -6.69
CA MET A 69 -16.76 -3.52 -5.65
C MET A 69 -17.42 -2.40 -4.85
N TYR A 70 -16.67 -1.37 -4.46
CA TYR A 70 -17.19 -0.24 -3.67
C TYR A 70 -18.36 0.45 -4.38
N PHE A 71 -18.16 0.87 -5.63
CA PHE A 71 -19.21 1.53 -6.41
C PHE A 71 -20.36 0.58 -6.75
N GLY A 72 -20.07 -0.71 -6.97
CA GLY A 72 -21.11 -1.73 -7.09
C GLY A 72 -22.03 -1.80 -5.86
N TYR A 73 -21.49 -1.67 -4.63
CA TYR A 73 -22.33 -1.61 -3.43
C TYR A 73 -23.12 -0.30 -3.32
N VAL A 74 -22.51 0.83 -3.67
CA VAL A 74 -23.18 2.14 -3.68
C VAL A 74 -24.39 2.12 -4.62
N ASP A 75 -24.21 1.63 -5.85
CA ASP A 75 -25.27 1.61 -6.86
C ASP A 75 -26.39 0.64 -6.47
N ASN A 76 -26.05 -0.55 -5.98
CA ASN A 76 -27.03 -1.56 -5.57
C ASN A 76 -27.88 -1.14 -4.36
N LEU A 77 -27.37 -0.25 -3.50
CA LEU A 77 -28.09 0.28 -2.34
C LEU A 77 -28.86 1.57 -2.66
N GLY A 78 -28.93 1.97 -3.94
CA GLY A 78 -29.70 3.13 -4.38
C GLY A 78 -28.97 4.46 -4.23
N GLY A 79 -27.64 4.45 -4.22
CA GLY A 79 -26.80 5.64 -4.17
C GLY A 79 -26.04 5.82 -2.85
N PHE A 80 -25.18 6.84 -2.81
CA PHE A 80 -24.23 7.05 -1.71
C PHE A 80 -24.92 7.38 -0.37
N GLU A 81 -26.03 8.11 -0.40
CA GLU A 81 -26.78 8.48 0.80
C GLU A 81 -27.35 7.25 1.51
N SER A 82 -28.11 6.42 0.79
CA SER A 82 -28.64 5.15 1.31
C SER A 82 -27.53 4.18 1.73
N PHE A 83 -26.41 4.18 1.01
CA PHE A 83 -25.26 3.34 1.34
C PHE A 83 -24.62 3.73 2.69
N ILE A 84 -24.35 5.01 2.92
CA ILE A 84 -23.66 5.48 4.13
C ILE A 84 -24.57 5.51 5.38
N ASP A 85 -25.88 5.45 5.18
CA ASP A 85 -26.84 5.25 6.27
C ASP A 85 -26.71 3.84 6.89
N THR A 86 -26.21 2.87 6.12
CA THR A 86 -25.94 1.52 6.62
C THR A 86 -24.61 1.41 7.34
N ARG A 87 -24.57 0.61 8.41
CA ARG A 87 -23.33 0.26 9.13
C ARG A 87 -22.29 -0.42 8.22
N PHE A 88 -22.76 -1.27 7.30
CA PHE A 88 -21.90 -1.88 6.29
C PHE A 88 -21.22 -0.81 5.41
N GLY A 89 -21.99 0.16 4.90
CA GLY A 89 -21.46 1.21 4.04
C GLY A 89 -20.50 2.14 4.76
N GLN A 90 -20.75 2.46 6.04
CA GLN A 90 -19.82 3.22 6.88
C GLN A 90 -18.48 2.52 7.03
N LEU A 91 -18.50 1.23 7.40
CA LEU A 91 -17.27 0.45 7.57
C LEU A 91 -16.54 0.23 6.24
N LEU A 92 -17.27 -0.02 5.15
CA LEU A 92 -16.67 -0.16 3.82
C LEU A 92 -16.04 1.16 3.34
N THR A 93 -16.68 2.30 3.62
CA THR A 93 -16.12 3.63 3.35
C THR A 93 -14.86 3.88 4.16
N LEU A 94 -14.87 3.56 5.46
CA LEU A 94 -13.68 3.64 6.31
C LEU A 94 -12.55 2.77 5.76
N LYS A 95 -12.83 1.52 5.39
CA LYS A 95 -11.86 0.62 4.76
C LYS A 95 -11.27 1.22 3.49
N MET A 96 -12.11 1.82 2.64
CA MET A 96 -11.67 2.50 1.42
C MET A 96 -10.78 3.70 1.74
N SER A 97 -11.14 4.54 2.71
CA SER A 97 -10.32 5.67 3.15
C SER A 97 -8.95 5.23 3.66
N LEU A 98 -8.88 4.17 4.48
CA LEU A 98 -7.62 3.60 4.95
C LEU A 98 -6.78 3.07 3.78
N ALA A 99 -7.40 2.39 2.81
CA ALA A 99 -6.73 1.93 1.59
C ALA A 99 -6.17 3.10 0.78
N LEU A 100 -6.92 4.18 0.57
CA LEU A 100 -6.42 5.38 -0.12
C LEU A 100 -5.28 6.08 0.64
N GLY A 101 -5.30 6.06 1.97
CA GLY A 101 -4.18 6.51 2.80
C GLY A 101 -2.93 5.66 2.54
N LEU A 102 -3.08 4.34 2.52
CA LEU A 102 -1.98 3.41 2.22
C LEU A 102 -1.46 3.58 0.78
N LEU A 103 -2.36 3.81 -0.19
CA LEU A 103 -1.98 4.12 -1.57
C LEU A 103 -1.15 5.40 -1.64
N THR A 104 -1.54 6.44 -0.90
CA THR A 104 -0.81 7.71 -0.84
C THR A 104 0.60 7.51 -0.30
N ILE A 105 0.76 6.74 0.77
CA ILE A 105 2.08 6.38 1.31
C ILE A 105 2.91 5.66 0.25
N PHE A 106 2.34 4.62 -0.38
CA PHE A 106 3.03 3.89 -1.42
C PHE A 106 3.41 4.80 -2.59
N ALA A 107 2.49 5.60 -3.12
CA ALA A 107 2.72 6.46 -4.27
C ALA A 107 3.77 7.55 -4.00
N SER A 108 3.77 8.13 -2.80
CA SER A 108 4.72 9.17 -2.40
C SER A 108 6.08 8.64 -1.97
N SER A 109 6.17 7.37 -1.55
CA SER A 109 7.38 6.77 -0.97
C SER A 109 8.68 7.00 -1.75
N PRO A 110 8.77 6.90 -3.09
CA PRO A 110 10.03 7.14 -3.78
C PRO A 110 10.53 8.58 -3.59
N PHE A 111 9.62 9.55 -3.54
CA PHE A 111 9.94 10.97 -3.42
C PHE A 111 10.24 11.38 -1.97
N VAL A 112 9.71 10.65 -1.00
CA VAL A 112 9.96 10.89 0.43
C VAL A 112 11.27 10.27 0.88
N PHE A 113 11.58 9.06 0.39
CA PHE A 113 12.77 8.31 0.82
C PHE A 113 14.02 8.61 0.02
N MET A 114 13.91 9.16 -1.19
CA MET A 114 15.06 9.58 -1.97
C MET A 114 15.32 11.07 -1.79
N ARG A 115 16.60 11.45 -1.77
CA ARG A 115 16.99 12.86 -1.79
C ARG A 115 16.32 13.59 -2.96
N GLN A 116 15.80 14.78 -2.65
CA GLN A 116 15.13 15.62 -3.65
C GLN A 116 16.14 16.06 -4.71
N ARG A 117 15.75 15.94 -5.96
CA ARG A 117 16.54 16.28 -7.15
C ARG A 117 15.60 16.93 -8.15
N THR A 118 16.05 17.96 -8.84
CA THR A 118 15.30 18.57 -9.93
C THR A 118 15.14 17.52 -11.04
N ARG A 119 13.89 17.26 -11.45
CA ARG A 119 13.55 16.25 -12.45
C ARG A 119 12.57 16.87 -13.44
N SER A 120 12.73 16.53 -14.72
CA SER A 120 11.70 16.82 -15.74
C SER A 120 10.47 15.94 -15.50
N MET A 121 9.33 16.27 -16.13
CA MET A 121 8.09 15.49 -16.02
C MET A 121 8.30 13.98 -16.31
N GLY A 122 9.01 13.64 -17.39
CA GLY A 122 9.37 12.25 -17.70
C GLY A 122 10.32 11.62 -16.67
N GLY A 123 11.18 12.43 -16.04
CA GLY A 123 12.03 12.01 -14.93
C GLY A 123 11.24 11.64 -13.67
N HIS A 124 10.13 12.33 -13.37
CA HIS A 124 9.25 11.99 -12.25
C HIS A 124 8.56 10.63 -12.45
N ILE A 125 8.05 10.35 -13.65
CA ILE A 125 7.42 9.06 -13.98
C ILE A 125 8.45 7.92 -13.88
N LYS A 126 9.64 8.12 -14.46
CA LYS A 126 10.72 7.12 -14.36
C LYS A 126 11.12 6.87 -12.90
N HIS A 127 11.21 7.93 -12.09
CA HIS A 127 11.54 7.81 -10.67
C HIS A 127 10.47 7.04 -9.89
N PHE A 128 9.19 7.27 -10.18
CA PHE A 128 8.09 6.58 -9.54
C PHE A 128 8.17 5.06 -9.71
N PHE A 129 8.49 4.57 -10.93
CA PHE A 129 8.53 3.13 -11.23
C PHE A 129 9.88 2.45 -10.98
N VAL A 130 11.00 3.15 -11.20
CA VAL A 130 12.33 2.52 -11.25
C VAL A 130 13.28 3.03 -10.15
N VAL A 131 12.86 3.99 -9.32
CA VAL A 131 13.63 4.64 -8.23
C VAL A 131 15.06 4.96 -8.66
N THR A 132 15.27 6.19 -9.13
CA THR A 132 16.59 6.65 -9.60
C THR A 132 17.43 7.23 -8.45
N GLY A 133 18.68 6.82 -8.34
CA GLY A 133 19.65 7.27 -7.32
C GLY A 133 20.51 6.10 -6.85
N GLY A 134 21.35 6.35 -5.86
CA GLY A 134 22.12 5.32 -5.17
C GLY A 134 21.64 5.08 -3.72
N PRO A 135 22.14 4.04 -3.05
CA PRO A 135 21.87 3.80 -1.62
C PRO A 135 22.19 5.01 -0.73
N GLU A 136 23.20 5.81 -1.10
CA GLU A 136 23.62 7.03 -0.40
C GLU A 136 22.55 8.14 -0.39
N ASP A 137 21.63 8.13 -1.36
CA ASP A 137 20.53 9.11 -1.44
C ASP A 137 19.30 8.68 -0.61
N PHE A 138 19.34 7.48 -0.04
CA PHE A 138 18.21 6.82 0.59
C PHE A 138 18.11 7.13 2.09
N ARG A 139 16.93 7.58 2.52
CA ARG A 139 16.65 8.11 3.85
C ARG A 139 15.97 7.08 4.75
N VAL A 140 16.80 6.30 5.44
CA VAL A 140 16.35 5.25 6.37
C VAL A 140 15.59 5.82 7.58
N ASP A 141 15.92 7.04 8.02
CA ASP A 141 15.26 7.72 9.16
C ASP A 141 13.75 7.86 8.99
N ARG A 142 13.30 8.14 7.75
CA ARG A 142 11.88 8.28 7.43
C ARG A 142 11.23 6.97 7.03
N PHE A 143 12.05 5.98 6.68
CA PHE A 143 11.57 4.70 6.21
C PHE A 143 10.80 3.98 7.32
N GLU A 144 11.39 3.86 8.50
CA GLU A 144 10.82 3.13 9.65
C GLU A 144 9.41 3.65 10.01
N THR A 145 9.27 4.95 10.30
CA THR A 145 7.99 5.55 10.68
C THR A 145 6.92 5.36 9.60
N VAL A 146 7.29 5.52 8.33
CA VAL A 146 6.35 5.39 7.22
C VAL A 146 5.91 3.93 7.00
N HIS A 147 6.79 2.96 7.23
CA HIS A 147 6.45 1.53 7.11
C HIS A 147 5.59 1.06 8.28
N TYR A 148 5.85 1.51 9.51
CA TYR A 148 4.94 1.25 10.63
C TYR A 148 3.56 1.86 10.40
N LEU A 149 3.49 3.08 9.88
CA LEU A 149 2.22 3.70 9.51
C LEU A 149 1.50 2.89 8.42
N ALA A 150 2.22 2.48 7.37
CA ALA A 150 1.68 1.63 6.31
C ALA A 150 1.17 0.28 6.85
N MET A 151 1.91 -0.34 7.77
CA MET A 151 1.51 -1.57 8.44
C MET A 151 0.25 -1.35 9.29
N GLY A 152 0.20 -0.26 10.06
CA GLY A 152 -0.97 0.11 10.85
C GLY A 152 -2.22 0.30 9.99
N LEU A 153 -2.10 0.98 8.86
CA LEU A 153 -3.20 1.09 7.88
C LEU A 153 -3.58 -0.28 7.31
N GLY A 154 -2.61 -1.11 6.94
CA GLY A 154 -2.84 -2.48 6.45
C GLY A 154 -3.60 -3.35 7.44
N VAL A 155 -3.18 -3.36 8.71
CA VAL A 155 -3.86 -4.08 9.80
C VAL A 155 -5.25 -3.49 10.03
N GLY A 156 -5.41 -2.17 10.04
CA GLY A 156 -6.69 -1.49 10.15
C GLY A 156 -7.67 -1.91 9.06
N ILE A 157 -7.22 -2.00 7.80
CA ILE A 157 -8.03 -2.49 6.66
C ILE A 157 -8.52 -3.91 6.91
N VAL A 158 -7.67 -4.80 7.42
CA VAL A 158 -8.04 -6.20 7.72
C VAL A 158 -9.06 -6.27 8.85
N ILE A 159 -8.85 -5.52 9.93
CA ILE A 159 -9.77 -5.46 11.08
C ILE A 159 -11.13 -4.95 10.62
N VAL A 160 -11.18 -3.80 9.94
CA VAL A 160 -12.44 -3.22 9.43
C VAL A 160 -13.12 -4.21 8.48
N ALA A 161 -12.38 -4.84 7.57
CA ALA A 161 -12.92 -5.85 6.67
C ALA A 161 -13.57 -7.03 7.41
N LYS A 162 -13.00 -7.46 8.54
CA LYS A 162 -13.62 -8.52 9.36
C LYS A 162 -14.85 -8.02 10.10
N LEU A 163 -14.78 -6.83 10.69
CA LEU A 163 -15.88 -6.22 11.44
C LEU A 163 -17.13 -6.05 10.56
N MET A 164 -16.97 -5.67 9.29
CA MET A 164 -18.07 -5.52 8.33
C MET A 164 -19.03 -6.72 8.22
N PHE A 165 -18.57 -7.93 8.55
CA PHE A 165 -19.37 -9.17 8.45
C PHE A 165 -19.74 -9.77 9.80
N VAL A 166 -19.26 -9.19 10.90
CA VAL A 166 -19.54 -9.65 12.27
C VAL A 166 -20.53 -8.71 12.97
N LEU A 167 -20.53 -7.45 12.56
CA LEU A 167 -21.27 -6.33 13.13
C LEU A 167 -22.48 -5.96 12.28
#